data_AF-A0A7J3VGH4-F1
#
_entry.id   AF-A0A7J3VGH4-F1
#
_cell.length_a   1.000
_cell.length_b   1.000
_cell.length_c   1.000
_cell.angle_alpha   90.00
_cell.angle_beta   90.00
_cell.angle_gamma   90.00
#
_symmetry.space_group_name_H-M   'P 1'
#
loop_
_entity.id
_entity.type
_entity.pdbx_description
1 polymer ?
#
loop_
_entity_poly.entity_id
_entity_poly.type
_entity_poly.pdbx_seq_one_letter_code
_entity_poly.pdbx_strand_id
1 'polypeptide(L)'
;MALKVLIIGGVAAGPKTAARLRRLDPDAEITVVERQDLLSYAGCGMPYYIEDIIKEYKELLGGETIRNAEYFRDQKGFTVYDQTEALQIDRKAKKVTVKDLR
;
A
#
# COMPACT_ATOMS: atom_id res chain seq x y z
N MET A 1 -0.34 -18.62 -17.31
CA MET A 1 -1.25 -17.96 -16.33
C MET A 1 -0.42 -16.93 -15.59
N ALA A 2 -0.86 -15.68 -15.56
CA ALA A 2 -0.14 -14.63 -14.84
C ALA A 2 -0.20 -14.87 -13.32
N LEU A 3 0.87 -14.54 -12.60
CA LEU A 3 0.91 -14.62 -11.14
C LEU A 3 -0.12 -13.64 -10.56
N LYS A 4 -1.03 -14.11 -9.71
CA LYS A 4 -2.03 -13.28 -9.02
C LYS A 4 -1.71 -13.17 -7.53
N VAL A 5 -1.42 -11.95 -7.07
CA VAL A 5 -0.99 -11.68 -5.70
C VAL A 5 -1.89 -10.66 -5.04
N LEU A 6 -2.40 -11.02 -3.86
CA LEU A 6 -3.08 -10.12 -2.94
C LEU A 6 -2.19 -9.88 -1.72
N ILE A 7 -1.96 -8.62 -1.39
CA ILE A 7 -1.15 -8.15 -0.26
C ILE A 7 -2.06 -7.42 0.72
N ILE A 8 -1.99 -7.78 2.00
CA ILE A 8 -2.75 -7.11 3.06
C ILE A 8 -1.79 -6.20 3.83
N GLY A 9 -2.07 -4.89 3.82
CA GLY A 9 -1.25 -3.81 4.40
C GLY A 9 -0.56 -2.95 3.33
N GLY A 10 -0.69 -1.63 3.45
CA GLY A 10 -0.27 -0.60 2.47
C GLY A 10 0.82 0.37 2.95
N VAL A 11 1.44 0.12 4.12
CA VAL A 11 2.45 1.03 4.68
C VAL A 11 3.87 0.72 4.16
N ALA A 12 4.67 -0.05 4.89
CA ALA A 12 6.07 -0.28 4.55
C ALA A 12 6.26 -1.54 3.68
N ALA A 13 5.93 -2.71 4.22
CA ALA A 13 6.25 -3.99 3.58
C ALA A 13 5.40 -4.26 2.33
N GLY A 14 4.12 -3.86 2.35
CA GLY A 14 3.19 -4.13 1.25
C GLY A 14 3.59 -3.48 -0.07
N PRO A 15 3.70 -2.14 -0.15
CA PRO A 15 4.15 -1.46 -1.36
C PRO A 15 5.56 -1.87 -1.81
N LYS A 16 6.47 -2.17 -0.87
CA LYS A 16 7.81 -2.70 -1.22
C LYS A 16 7.73 -4.05 -1.92
N THR A 17 6.88 -4.93 -1.40
CA THR A 17 6.63 -6.27 -1.98
C THR A 17 6.00 -6.13 -3.36
N ALA A 18 4.92 -5.34 -3.48
CA ALA A 18 4.22 -5.08 -4.73
C ALA A 18 5.17 -4.51 -5.81
N ALA A 19 5.94 -3.48 -5.47
CA ALA A 19 6.89 -2.87 -6.39
C ALA A 19 8.00 -3.84 -6.81
N ARG A 20 8.46 -4.72 -5.90
CA ARG A 20 9.46 -5.75 -6.24
C ARG A 20 8.87 -6.81 -7.16
N LEU A 21 7.65 -7.27 -6.89
CA LEU A 21 6.93 -8.22 -7.73
C LEU A 21 6.76 -7.68 -9.16
N ARG A 22 6.28 -6.45 -9.34
CA ARG A 22 6.14 -5.84 -10.69
C ARG A 22 7.46 -5.79 -11.46
N ARG A 23 8.60 -5.57 -10.78
CA ARG A 23 9.93 -5.58 -11.43
C ARG A 23 10.44 -6.97 -11.79
N LEU A 24 10.00 -8.00 -11.05
CA LEU A 24 10.39 -9.39 -11.28
C LEU A 24 9.49 -10.07 -12.31
N ASP A 25 8.22 -9.71 -12.33
CA ASP A 25 7.19 -10.23 -13.22
C ASP A 25 6.32 -9.06 -13.72
N PRO A 26 6.60 -8.55 -14.94
CA PRO A 26 5.84 -7.48 -15.57
C PRO A 26 4.38 -7.80 -15.84
N ASP A 27 3.99 -9.08 -15.85
CA ASP A 27 2.63 -9.53 -16.16
C ASP A 27 1.81 -9.88 -14.90
N ALA A 28 2.43 -9.86 -13.71
CA ALA A 28 1.74 -10.19 -12.47
C ALA A 28 0.52 -9.27 -12.19
N GLU A 29 -0.59 -9.87 -11.76
CA GLU A 29 -1.75 -9.15 -11.21
C GLU A 29 -1.51 -8.90 -9.72
N ILE A 30 -1.25 -7.66 -9.34
CA ILE A 30 -0.89 -7.29 -7.97
C ILE A 30 -1.94 -6.36 -7.40
N THR A 31 -2.53 -6.76 -6.27
CA THR A 31 -3.50 -5.98 -5.50
C THR A 31 -3.01 -5.81 -4.07
N VAL A 32 -3.07 -4.60 -3.54
CA VAL A 32 -2.84 -4.29 -2.12
C VAL A 32 -4.16 -3.85 -1.50
N VAL A 33 -4.45 -4.29 -0.29
CA VAL A 33 -5.59 -3.84 0.52
C VAL A 33 -5.05 -3.18 1.77
N GLU A 34 -5.47 -1.96 2.06
CA GLU A 34 -5.12 -1.18 3.24
C GLU A 34 -6.37 -0.60 3.88
N ARG A 35 -6.47 -0.72 5.21
CA ARG A 35 -7.62 -0.25 5.98
C ARG A 35 -7.67 1.27 6.04
N GLN A 36 -6.52 1.93 6.07
CA GLN A 36 -6.43 3.40 6.15
C GLN A 36 -6.36 4.03 4.75
N ASP A 37 -6.52 5.35 4.68
CA ASP A 37 -6.27 6.17 3.49
C ASP A 37 -4.78 6.54 3.33
N LEU A 38 -4.00 6.47 4.41
CA LEU A 38 -2.57 6.76 4.42
C LEU A 38 -1.74 5.57 3.94
N LEU A 39 -1.24 5.66 2.71
CA LEU A 39 -0.34 4.68 2.12
C LEU A 39 1.13 5.12 2.24
N SER A 40 2.02 4.15 2.47
CA SER A 40 3.47 4.34 2.37
C SER A 40 4.08 5.53 3.13
N TYR A 41 3.50 5.88 4.28
CA TYR A 41 4.02 6.94 5.16
C TYR A 41 5.23 6.46 5.99
N ALA A 42 6.05 7.42 6.42
CA ALA A 42 7.25 7.22 7.24
C ALA A 42 6.91 7.26 8.74
N GLY A 43 6.32 6.18 9.27
CA GLY A 43 5.95 6.11 10.69
C GLY A 43 7.13 6.29 11.65
N CYS A 44 8.33 5.82 11.28
CA CYS A 44 9.56 6.05 12.05
C CYS A 44 9.96 7.53 12.12
N GLY A 45 9.42 8.38 11.24
CA GLY A 45 9.68 9.82 11.22
C GLY A 45 8.83 10.62 12.21
N MET A 46 7.75 10.05 12.75
CA MET A 46 6.82 10.77 13.62
C MET A 46 7.48 11.39 14.87
N PRO A 47 8.40 10.72 15.59
CA PRO A 47 9.06 11.32 16.75
C PRO A 47 9.79 12.62 16.39
N TYR A 48 10.46 12.66 15.23
CA TYR A 48 11.18 13.84 14.75
C TYR A 48 10.24 14.97 14.31
N TYR A 49 9.01 14.65 13.89
CA TYR A 49 7.98 15.67 13.63
C TYR A 49 7.47 16.28 14.95
N ILE A 50 7.28 15.45 15.99
CA ILE A 50 6.87 15.92 17.32
C ILE A 50 7.97 16.79 17.96
N GLU A 51 9.24 16.45 17.75
CA GLU A 51 10.40 17.22 18.18
C GLU A 51 10.67 18.47 17.33
N ASP A 52 9.82 18.77 16.34
CA ASP A 52 9.97 19.89 15.42
C ASP A 52 11.31 19.85 14.64
N ILE A 53 11.88 18.66 14.40
CA ILE A 53 13.03 18.45 13.51
C ILE A 53 12.56 18.32 12.07
N ILE A 54 11.51 17.52 11.85
CA ILE A 54 10.75 17.50 10.59
C ILE A 54 9.69 18.60 10.71
N LYS A 55 9.69 19.54 9.78
CA LYS A 55 8.85 20.76 9.89
C LYS A 55 7.47 20.57 9.31
N GLU A 56 7.34 19.79 8.25
CA GLU A 56 6.06 19.60 7.57
C GLU A 56 5.61 18.15 7.59
N TYR A 57 4.33 17.92 7.94
CA TYR A 57 3.74 16.59 7.96
C TYR A 57 3.84 15.87 6.60
N LYS A 58 3.80 16.61 5.49
CA LYS A 58 3.93 16.07 4.13
C LYS A 58 5.27 15.34 3.91
N GLU A 59 6.33 15.71 4.63
CA GLU A 59 7.63 15.06 4.56
C GLU A 59 7.55 13.60 5.03
N LEU A 60 6.64 13.30 5.97
CA LEU A 60 6.34 11.93 6.39
C LEU A 60 5.56 11.14 5.33
N LEU A 61 4.92 11.80 4.37
CA LEU A 61 4.05 11.18 3.36
C LEU A 61 4.73 10.97 2.01
N GLY A 62 6.03 11.26 1.89
CA GLY A 62 6.76 11.21 0.64
C GLY A 62 7.08 12.57 0.02
N GLY A 63 6.94 13.65 0.79
CA GLY A 63 7.28 15.01 0.37
C GLY A 63 6.32 15.54 -0.68
N GLU A 64 6.87 16.00 -1.80
CA GLU A 64 6.09 16.55 -2.92
C GLU A 64 5.34 15.48 -3.74
N THR A 65 5.67 14.20 -3.56
CA THR A 65 5.01 13.10 -4.27
C THR A 65 3.96 12.44 -3.38
N ILE A 66 2.69 12.72 -3.68
CA ILE A 66 1.56 12.07 -3.01
C ILE A 66 1.52 10.60 -3.41
N ARG A 67 1.71 9.70 -2.43
CA ARG A 67 1.67 8.25 -2.65
C ARG A 67 0.24 7.69 -2.48
N ASN A 68 -0.70 8.18 -3.27
CA ASN A 68 -2.08 7.66 -3.27
C ASN A 68 -2.24 6.40 -4.15
N ALA A 69 -3.45 5.83 -4.20
CA ALA A 69 -3.75 4.66 -5.03
C ALA A 69 -3.47 4.89 -6.52
N GLU A 70 -3.72 6.10 -7.03
CA GLU A 70 -3.45 6.49 -8.41
C GLU A 70 -1.95 6.50 -8.72
N TYR A 71 -1.13 7.05 -7.82
CA TYR A 71 0.32 7.00 -7.93
C TYR A 71 0.82 5.56 -8.05
N PHE A 72 0.34 4.64 -7.21
CA PHE A 72 0.77 3.25 -7.28
C PHE A 72 0.32 2.54 -8.56
N ARG A 73 -0.88 2.85 -9.04
CA ARG A 73 -1.37 2.34 -10.33
C ARG A 73 -0.52 2.86 -11.49
N ASP A 74 -0.36 4.17 -11.59
CA ASP A 74 0.19 4.81 -12.78
C ASP A 74 1.73 4.79 -12.79
N GLN A 75 2.37 4.90 -11.63
CA GLN A 75 3.83 4.96 -11.50
C GLN A 75 4.48 3.63 -11.09
N LYS A 76 3.73 2.73 -10.45
CA LYS A 76 4.25 1.44 -9.97
C LYS A 76 3.55 0.21 -10.57
N GLY A 77 2.46 0.41 -11.31
CA GLY A 77 1.78 -0.66 -12.03
C GLY A 77 1.07 -1.66 -11.14
N PHE A 78 0.56 -1.27 -9.97
CA PHE A 78 -0.27 -2.17 -9.15
C PHE A 78 -1.44 -1.44 -8.50
N THR A 79 -2.52 -2.18 -8.21
CA THR A 79 -3.74 -1.61 -7.65
C THR A 79 -3.65 -1.59 -6.13
N VAL A 80 -4.11 -0.50 -5.52
CA VAL A 80 -4.28 -0.40 -4.07
C VAL A 80 -5.73 -0.04 -3.78
N TYR A 81 -6.38 -0.84 -2.92
CA TYR A 81 -7.65 -0.52 -2.29
C TYR A 81 -7.34 -0.03 -0.88
N ASP A 82 -7.25 1.29 -0.74
CA ASP A 82 -7.24 1.98 0.55
C ASP A 82 -8.65 2.06 1.14
N GLN A 83 -8.76 2.45 2.41
CA GLN A 83 -10.03 2.46 3.14
C GLN A 83 -10.80 1.14 2.99
N THR A 84 -10.07 0.02 2.97
CA THR A 84 -10.61 -1.32 2.72
C THR A 84 -10.02 -2.30 3.73
N GLU A 85 -10.87 -2.86 4.58
CA GLU A 85 -10.43 -3.76 5.65
C GLU A 85 -10.55 -5.22 5.22
N ALA A 86 -9.45 -5.98 5.29
CA ALA A 86 -9.48 -7.44 5.11
C ALA A 86 -10.01 -8.11 6.38
N LEU A 87 -11.16 -8.78 6.28
CA LEU A 87 -11.88 -9.38 7.42
C LEU A 87 -11.56 -10.86 7.62
N GLN A 88 -11.42 -11.62 6.54
CA GLN A 88 -11.27 -13.08 6.61
C GLN A 88 -10.46 -13.62 5.44
N ILE A 89 -9.63 -14.63 5.70
CA ILE A 89 -8.87 -15.38 4.69
C ILE A 89 -9.39 -16.80 4.60
N ASP A 90 -9.92 -17.18 3.44
CA ASP A 90 -10.21 -18.57 3.09
C ASP A 90 -9.06 -19.12 2.23
N ARG A 91 -8.19 -19.92 2.85
CA ARG A 91 -7.04 -20.53 2.19
C ARG A 91 -7.43 -21.64 1.21
N LYS A 92 -8.53 -22.36 1.45
CA LYS A 92 -8.98 -23.45 0.57
C LYS A 92 -9.54 -22.87 -0.73
N ALA A 93 -10.38 -21.84 -0.61
CA ALA A 93 -10.93 -21.15 -1.77
C ALA A 93 -9.96 -20.12 -2.39
N LYS A 94 -8.84 -19.82 -1.73
CA LYS A 94 -7.89 -18.75 -2.09
C LYS A 94 -8.58 -17.38 -2.23
N LYS A 95 -9.44 -17.05 -1.25
CA LYS A 95 -10.22 -15.81 -1.21
C LYS A 95 -9.94 -15.03 0.06
N VAL A 96 -10.07 -13.71 -0.05
CA VAL A 96 -10.08 -12.80 1.09
C VAL A 96 -11.36 -11.99 1.03
N THR A 97 -12.10 -11.98 2.13
CA THR A 97 -13.27 -11.13 2.30
C THR A 97 -12.79 -9.77 2.77
N VAL A 98 -13.21 -8.72 2.06
CA VAL A 98 -12.87 -7.34 2.40
C VAL A 98 -14.15 -6.53 2.63
N LYS A 99 -14.03 -5.46 3.40
CA LYS A 99 -15.07 -4.46 3.63
C LYS A 99 -14.59 -3.10 3.16
N ASP A 100 -15.33 -2.48 2.25
CA ASP A 100 -15.15 -1.08 1.89
C ASP A 100 -15.59 -0.20 3.07
N LEU A 101 -14.74 0.76 3.46
CA LEU A 101 -14.96 1.68 4.58
C LEU A 101 -15.37 3.09 4.11
N ARG A 102 -15.56 3.29 2.80
CA ARG A 102 -16.07 4.54 2.24
C ARG A 102 -17.58 4.67 2.36
#